data_AF-A0A931I9N0-F1
#
_entry.id   AF-A0A931I9N0-F1
#
_cell.length_a   1.000
_cell.length_b   1.000
_cell.length_c   1.000
_cell.angle_alpha   90.00
_cell.angle_beta   90.00
_cell.angle_gamma   90.00
#
_symmetry.space_group_name_H-M   'P 1'
#
loop_
_entity.id
_entity.type
_entity.pdbx_description
1 polymer ?
#
loop_
_entity_poly.entity_id
_entity_poly.type
_entity_poly.pdbx_seq_one_letter_code
_entity_poly.pdbx_strand_id
1 'polypeptide(L)'
;MTSHDDIGLRGVDAMDDTIRAYYAQRVPDPAEAEWRADYGRVQDRLVQAGFPDHEHDPRAVAIVADAERIEARWTGDPKVAPRWEQLAEWHRMAEEAAHARNGADIPDLYTKIPQGGDPVTWRNVFQAVDLAGTARWPALDPERTSTGSSAGQGGNALAAALDRVERDGVER
;
A
#
# COMPACT_ATOMS: atom_id res chain seq x y z
N MET A 1 -29.86 20.41 16.24
CA MET A 1 -28.52 20.00 16.72
C MET A 1 -28.06 18.86 15.84
N THR A 2 -27.25 19.15 14.82
CA THR A 2 -26.59 18.12 14.02
C THR A 2 -25.35 17.72 14.82
N SER A 3 -25.31 16.48 15.31
CA SER A 3 -24.22 15.98 16.15
C SER A 3 -22.89 16.11 15.40
N HIS A 4 -21.88 16.71 16.02
CA HIS A 4 -20.53 16.84 15.46
C HIS A 4 -19.87 15.47 15.18
N ASP A 5 -20.37 14.39 15.80
CA ASP A 5 -19.92 13.02 15.56
C ASP A 5 -20.30 12.50 14.16
N ASP A 6 -21.38 13.02 13.56
CA ASP A 6 -21.92 12.52 12.29
C ASP A 6 -21.10 13.01 11.07
N ILE A 7 -20.27 14.03 11.25
CA ILE A 7 -19.38 14.57 10.20
C ILE A 7 -18.07 13.75 10.14
N GLY A 8 -17.58 13.25 11.27
CA GLY A 8 -16.35 12.46 11.35
C GLY A 8 -16.50 11.09 10.69
N LEU A 9 -17.60 10.39 10.97
CA LEU A 9 -17.85 9.03 10.45
C LEU A 9 -18.09 9.02 8.93
N ARG A 10 -18.84 9.99 8.40
CA ARG A 10 -19.04 10.13 6.94
C ARG A 10 -17.75 10.41 6.17
N GLY A 11 -16.77 11.06 6.81
CA GLY A 11 -15.45 11.28 6.23
C GLY A 11 -14.61 10.00 6.12
N VAL A 12 -14.71 9.13 7.14
CA VAL A 12 -14.03 7.82 7.15
C VAL A 12 -14.63 6.90 6.09
N ASP A 13 -15.96 6.83 6.00
CA ASP A 13 -16.64 5.99 5.00
C ASP A 13 -16.31 6.42 3.55
N ALA A 14 -16.27 7.73 3.28
CA ALA A 14 -15.88 8.25 1.97
C ALA A 14 -14.42 7.96 1.61
N MET A 15 -13.52 8.00 2.60
CA MET A 15 -12.11 7.61 2.39
C MET A 15 -11.99 6.10 2.13
N ASP A 16 -12.70 5.28 2.90
CA ASP A 16 -12.73 3.83 2.72
C ASP A 16 -13.21 3.43 1.32
N ASP A 17 -14.26 4.08 0.81
CA ASP A 17 -14.75 3.87 -0.55
C ASP A 17 -13.71 4.31 -1.61
N THR A 18 -13.01 5.40 -1.35
CA THR A 18 -11.92 5.89 -2.22
C THR A 18 -10.77 4.88 -2.28
N ILE A 19 -10.34 4.37 -1.12
CA ILE A 19 -9.27 3.36 -1.01
C ILE A 19 -9.70 2.07 -1.72
N ARG A 20 -10.94 1.60 -1.53
CA ARG A 20 -11.45 0.41 -2.23
C ARG A 20 -11.46 0.59 -3.74
N ALA A 21 -11.96 1.72 -4.23
CA ALA A 21 -11.96 2.02 -5.65
C ALA A 21 -10.53 2.10 -6.23
N TYR A 22 -9.58 2.64 -5.46
CA TYR A 22 -8.17 2.75 -5.85
C TYR A 22 -7.55 1.39 -6.17
N TYR A 23 -7.72 0.39 -5.29
CA TYR A 23 -7.15 -0.94 -5.49
C TYR A 23 -7.95 -1.79 -6.49
N ALA A 24 -9.28 -1.64 -6.54
CA ALA A 24 -10.11 -2.33 -7.53
C ALA A 24 -9.73 -2.01 -8.99
N GLN A 25 -9.21 -0.80 -9.25
CA GLN A 25 -8.72 -0.40 -10.58
C GLN A 25 -7.33 -0.96 -10.94
N ARG A 26 -6.59 -1.48 -9.96
CA ARG A 26 -5.18 -1.91 -10.10
C ARG A 26 -5.00 -3.43 -10.01
N VAL A 27 -5.95 -4.11 -9.40
CA VAL A 27 -5.82 -5.51 -8.97
C VAL A 27 -6.98 -6.31 -9.57
N PRO A 28 -6.71 -7.23 -10.51
CA PRO A 28 -7.77 -7.99 -11.18
C PRO A 28 -8.52 -8.98 -10.29
N ASP A 29 -7.84 -9.56 -9.29
CA ASP A 29 -8.46 -10.48 -8.35
C ASP A 29 -9.19 -9.68 -7.25
N PRO A 30 -10.53 -9.82 -7.11
CA PRO A 30 -11.29 -9.09 -6.10
C PRO A 30 -10.87 -9.41 -4.67
N ALA A 31 -10.47 -10.65 -4.39
CA ALA A 31 -10.01 -11.02 -3.05
C ALA A 31 -8.68 -10.33 -2.74
N GLU A 32 -7.80 -10.23 -3.74
CA GLU A 32 -6.55 -9.49 -3.61
C GLU A 32 -6.78 -7.99 -3.44
N ALA A 33 -7.69 -7.42 -4.24
CA ALA A 33 -8.05 -6.01 -4.14
C ALA A 33 -8.60 -5.66 -2.74
N GLU A 34 -9.40 -6.55 -2.15
CA GLU A 34 -9.99 -6.35 -0.83
C GLU A 34 -8.92 -6.27 0.27
N TRP A 35 -8.02 -7.27 0.39
CA TRP A 35 -7.03 -7.22 1.47
C TRP A 35 -6.01 -6.10 1.27
N ARG A 36 -5.71 -5.71 0.02
CA ARG A 36 -4.87 -4.54 -0.25
C ARG A 36 -5.53 -3.24 0.16
N ALA A 37 -6.84 -3.09 -0.11
CA ALA A 37 -7.60 -1.94 0.35
C ALA A 37 -7.65 -1.89 1.88
N ASP A 38 -7.86 -3.03 2.53
CA ASP A 38 -7.84 -3.14 3.99
C ASP A 38 -6.46 -2.82 4.59
N TYR A 39 -5.37 -3.18 3.92
CA TYR A 39 -4.03 -2.73 4.31
C TYR A 39 -3.90 -1.19 4.22
N GLY A 40 -4.33 -0.58 3.10
CA GLY A 40 -4.33 0.88 2.96
C GLY A 40 -5.19 1.58 4.00
N ARG A 41 -6.34 0.99 4.36
CA ARG A 41 -7.23 1.45 5.42
C ARG A 41 -6.54 1.45 6.77
N VAL A 42 -5.83 0.37 7.13
CA VAL A 42 -5.02 0.28 8.35
C VAL A 42 -4.01 1.43 8.42
N GLN A 43 -3.24 1.66 7.35
CA GLN A 43 -2.24 2.73 7.34
C GLN A 43 -2.87 4.12 7.50
N ASP A 44 -3.98 4.42 6.81
CA ASP A 44 -4.72 5.67 6.96
C ASP A 44 -5.20 5.88 8.41
N ARG A 45 -5.70 4.83 9.07
CA ARG A 45 -6.14 4.88 10.48
C ARG A 45 -4.98 5.17 11.42
N LEU A 46 -3.83 4.53 11.23
CA LEU A 46 -2.65 4.76 12.06
C LEU A 46 -2.12 6.20 11.90
N VAL A 47 -2.18 6.76 10.69
CA VAL A 47 -1.87 8.19 10.45
C VAL A 47 -2.88 9.10 11.14
N GLN A 48 -4.18 8.82 11.04
CA GLN A 48 -5.24 9.62 11.66
C GLN A 48 -5.22 9.59 13.18
N ALA A 49 -4.83 8.46 13.78
CA ALA A 49 -4.72 8.32 15.23
C ALA A 49 -3.60 9.19 15.85
N GLY A 50 -2.66 9.68 15.04
CA GLY A 50 -1.60 10.57 15.51
C GLY A 50 -0.68 9.87 16.51
N PHE A 51 0.15 8.95 16.03
CA PHE A 51 1.23 8.39 16.84
C PHE A 51 2.16 9.51 17.37
N PRO A 52 2.66 9.45 18.63
CA PRO A 52 2.58 8.32 19.57
C PRO A 52 1.57 8.45 20.74
N ASP A 53 1.01 9.63 21.04
CA ASP A 53 0.25 9.88 22.30
C ASP A 53 -1.27 9.60 22.21
N HIS A 54 -1.67 8.64 21.38
CA HIS A 54 -3.07 8.33 21.10
C HIS A 54 -3.85 7.75 22.31
N GLU A 55 -3.16 7.20 23.30
CA GLU A 55 -3.76 6.47 24.45
C GLU A 55 -4.67 7.34 25.33
N HIS A 56 -4.55 8.67 25.23
CA HIS A 56 -5.34 9.63 26.01
C HIS A 56 -6.50 10.25 25.23
N ASP A 57 -6.62 9.98 23.92
CA ASP A 57 -7.75 10.39 23.10
C ASP A 57 -8.66 9.18 22.81
N PRO A 58 -9.87 9.12 23.39
CA PRO A 58 -10.84 8.05 23.12
C PRO A 58 -11.13 7.85 21.63
N ARG A 59 -11.05 8.91 20.82
CA ARG A 59 -11.23 8.82 19.38
C ARG A 59 -10.06 8.11 18.72
N ALA A 60 -8.83 8.46 19.08
CA ALA A 60 -7.64 7.82 18.54
C ALA A 60 -7.56 6.35 18.96
N VAL A 61 -7.93 6.01 20.20
CA VAL A 61 -8.08 4.62 20.67
C VAL A 61 -9.08 3.84 19.82
N ALA A 62 -10.24 4.43 19.50
CA ALA A 62 -11.24 3.76 18.66
C ALA A 62 -10.75 3.54 17.22
N ILE A 63 -9.97 4.47 16.67
CA ILE A 63 -9.38 4.36 15.33
C ILE A 63 -8.32 3.24 15.30
N VAL A 64 -7.45 3.16 16.32
CA VAL A 64 -6.45 2.09 16.44
C VAL A 64 -7.13 0.73 16.59
N ALA A 65 -8.17 0.62 17.43
CA ALA A 65 -8.91 -0.63 17.58
C ALA A 65 -9.59 -1.10 16.27
N ASP A 66 -10.03 -0.18 15.41
CA ASP A 66 -10.53 -0.53 14.07
C ASP A 66 -9.41 -1.07 13.18
N ALA A 67 -8.24 -0.42 13.18
CA ALA A 67 -7.07 -0.87 12.43
C ALA A 67 -6.63 -2.28 12.86
N GLU A 68 -6.49 -2.52 14.17
CA GLU A 68 -6.14 -3.83 14.75
C GLU A 68 -7.14 -4.92 14.35
N ARG A 69 -8.44 -4.59 14.33
CA ARG A 69 -9.48 -5.53 13.90
C ARG A 69 -9.35 -5.91 12.42
N ILE A 70 -9.05 -4.95 11.55
CA ILE A 70 -8.84 -5.19 10.12
C ILE A 70 -7.58 -6.05 9.93
N GLU A 71 -6.50 -5.73 10.63
CA GLU A 71 -5.26 -6.50 10.57
C GLU A 71 -5.44 -7.93 11.07
N ALA A 72 -6.13 -8.14 12.19
CA ALA A 72 -6.40 -9.45 12.78
C ALA A 72 -7.17 -10.37 11.81
N ARG A 73 -8.07 -9.81 11.00
CA ARG A 73 -8.80 -10.56 9.96
C ARG A 73 -7.85 -11.21 8.96
N TRP A 74 -6.90 -10.43 8.42
CA TRP A 74 -6.04 -10.87 7.32
C TRP A 74 -4.81 -11.65 7.78
N THR A 75 -4.27 -11.31 8.94
CA THR A 75 -3.19 -12.09 9.59
C THR A 75 -3.69 -13.44 10.10
N GLY A 76 -5.00 -13.61 10.32
CA GLY A 76 -5.63 -14.90 10.62
C GLY A 76 -5.94 -15.78 9.39
N ASP A 77 -5.91 -15.23 8.17
CA ASP A 77 -6.17 -16.01 6.95
C ASP A 77 -4.87 -16.66 6.43
N PRO A 78 -4.79 -18.01 6.35
CA PRO A 78 -3.56 -18.71 5.97
C PRO A 78 -3.08 -18.42 4.54
N LYS A 79 -3.96 -17.94 3.64
CA LYS A 79 -3.60 -17.58 2.26
C LYS A 79 -3.09 -16.15 2.15
N VAL A 80 -3.59 -15.26 3.00
CA VAL A 80 -3.29 -13.82 2.93
C VAL A 80 -2.19 -13.44 3.91
N ALA A 81 -2.12 -14.07 5.09
CA ALA A 81 -1.17 -13.72 6.14
C ALA A 81 0.30 -13.61 5.65
N PRO A 82 0.85 -14.55 4.84
CA PRO A 82 2.22 -14.41 4.34
C PRO A 82 2.39 -13.22 3.36
N ARG A 83 1.34 -12.85 2.63
CA ARG A 83 1.34 -11.71 1.69
C ARG A 83 1.19 -10.38 2.41
N TRP A 84 0.39 -10.37 3.47
CA TRP A 84 0.21 -9.24 4.37
C TRP A 84 1.51 -8.91 5.10
N GLU A 85 2.15 -9.90 5.72
CA GLU A 85 3.44 -9.74 6.41
C GLU A 85 4.51 -9.24 5.45
N GLN A 86 4.58 -9.82 4.25
CA GLN A 86 5.49 -9.35 3.21
C GLN A 86 5.22 -7.88 2.86
N LEU A 87 3.97 -7.49 2.63
CA LEU A 87 3.62 -6.09 2.32
C LEU A 87 4.01 -5.15 3.47
N ALA A 88 3.75 -5.53 4.72
CA ALA A 88 4.13 -4.77 5.90
C ALA A 88 5.64 -4.51 5.96
N GLU A 89 6.45 -5.54 5.72
CA GLU A 89 7.91 -5.41 5.70
C GLU A 89 8.39 -4.49 4.57
N TRP A 90 7.87 -4.65 3.35
CA TRP A 90 8.21 -3.76 2.24
C TRP A 90 7.80 -2.31 2.50
N HIS A 91 6.64 -2.09 3.12
CA HIS A 91 6.16 -0.76 3.46
C HIS A 91 7.09 -0.08 4.44
N ARG A 92 7.46 -0.77 5.54
CA ARG A 92 8.41 -0.27 6.53
C ARG A 92 9.75 0.11 5.89
N MET A 93 10.30 -0.77 5.05
CA MET A 93 11.54 -0.49 4.32
C MET A 93 11.40 0.73 3.39
N ALA A 94 10.25 0.90 2.74
CA ALA A 94 9.99 2.03 1.85
C ALA A 94 9.85 3.34 2.63
N GLU A 95 9.20 3.35 3.79
CA GLU A 95 9.12 4.52 4.68
C GLU A 95 10.51 4.95 5.15
N GLU A 96 11.35 4.01 5.60
CA GLU A 96 12.73 4.26 5.98
C GLU A 96 13.54 4.91 4.83
N ALA A 97 13.33 4.44 3.60
CA ALA A 97 13.97 5.01 2.41
C ALA A 97 13.40 6.38 2.02
N ALA A 98 12.10 6.62 2.24
CA ALA A 98 11.42 7.88 1.96
C ALA A 98 11.96 9.02 2.83
N HIS A 99 12.16 8.75 4.12
CA HIS A 99 12.72 9.72 5.07
C HIS A 99 14.13 10.19 4.68
N ALA A 100 14.87 9.41 3.88
CA ALA A 100 16.18 9.81 3.36
C ALA A 100 16.10 10.73 2.12
N ARG A 101 14.95 10.86 1.47
CA ARG A 101 14.73 11.64 0.24
C ARG A 101 13.81 12.83 0.49
N ASN A 102 14.37 13.93 1.00
CA ASN A 102 13.63 15.20 1.10
C ASN A 102 13.43 15.84 -0.30
N GLY A 103 12.18 15.96 -0.75
CA GLY A 103 11.74 16.93 -1.77
C GLY A 103 12.00 16.59 -3.24
N ALA A 104 12.18 15.31 -3.60
CA ALA A 104 12.29 14.90 -4.99
C ALA A 104 10.90 14.66 -5.63
N ASP A 105 10.78 14.89 -6.93
CA ASP A 105 9.60 14.49 -7.71
C ASP A 105 9.32 12.99 -7.52
N ILE A 106 8.08 12.64 -7.18
CA ILE A 106 7.63 11.26 -7.00
C ILE A 106 7.41 10.64 -8.40
N PRO A 107 8.22 9.67 -8.83
CA PRO A 107 8.10 9.05 -10.15
C PRO A 107 6.90 8.09 -10.21
N ASP A 108 6.30 7.93 -11.38
CA ASP A 108 5.34 6.84 -11.62
C ASP A 108 6.11 5.51 -11.82
N LEU A 109 5.59 4.42 -11.24
CA LEU A 109 6.13 3.08 -11.47
C LEU A 109 5.79 2.59 -12.88
N TYR A 110 6.70 1.80 -13.46
CA TYR A 110 6.38 1.04 -14.66
C TYR A 110 5.35 -0.05 -14.32
N THR A 111 4.25 -0.11 -15.07
CA THR A 111 3.14 -1.06 -14.86
C THR A 111 3.48 -2.52 -15.19
N LYS A 112 4.67 -2.80 -15.72
CA LYS A 112 5.04 -4.13 -16.19
C LYS A 112 5.72 -4.92 -15.06
N ILE A 113 5.04 -5.98 -14.63
CA ILE A 113 5.60 -7.04 -13.81
C ILE A 113 6.62 -7.80 -14.68
N PRO A 114 7.87 -8.01 -14.23
CA PRO A 114 8.86 -8.78 -14.98
C PRO A 114 8.35 -10.18 -15.34
N GLN A 115 8.74 -10.65 -16.51
CA GLN A 115 8.35 -11.96 -17.00
C GLN A 115 8.86 -13.05 -16.04
N GLY A 116 7.96 -13.91 -15.56
CA GLY A 116 8.28 -14.97 -14.60
C GLY A 116 8.24 -14.56 -13.12
N GLY A 117 8.06 -13.26 -12.81
CA GLY A 117 7.84 -12.80 -11.45
C GLY A 117 6.43 -13.12 -10.94
N ASP A 118 6.31 -13.43 -9.64
CA ASP A 118 5.02 -13.60 -8.98
C ASP A 118 4.25 -12.27 -8.94
N PRO A 119 3.08 -12.15 -9.60
CA PRO A 119 2.38 -10.88 -9.73
C PRO A 119 1.98 -10.25 -8.39
N VAL A 120 1.65 -11.08 -7.38
CA VAL A 120 1.24 -10.61 -6.06
C VAL A 120 2.42 -9.96 -5.33
N THR A 121 3.60 -10.58 -5.41
CA THR A 121 4.83 -10.04 -4.82
C THR A 121 5.19 -8.68 -5.44
N TRP A 122 5.09 -8.54 -6.75
CA TRP A 122 5.37 -7.26 -7.42
C TRP A 122 4.37 -6.17 -7.04
N ARG A 123 3.08 -6.53 -6.94
CA ARG A 123 2.06 -5.60 -6.45
C ARG A 123 2.27 -5.20 -4.98
N ASN A 124 2.87 -6.06 -4.14
CA ASN A 124 3.29 -5.68 -2.79
C ASN A 124 4.34 -4.59 -2.80
N VAL A 125 5.37 -4.73 -3.65
CA VAL A 125 6.39 -3.69 -3.81
C VAL A 125 5.74 -2.38 -4.27
N PHE A 126 4.85 -2.44 -5.27
CA PHE A 126 4.19 -1.24 -5.80
C PHE A 126 3.32 -0.54 -4.76
N GLN A 127 2.55 -1.29 -3.98
CA GLN A 127 1.73 -0.72 -2.90
C GLN A 127 2.59 -0.11 -1.80
N ALA A 128 3.66 -0.80 -1.38
CA ALA A 128 4.55 -0.32 -0.33
C ALA A 128 5.19 1.03 -0.68
N VAL A 129 5.76 1.15 -1.89
CA VAL A 129 6.42 2.40 -2.32
C VAL A 129 5.44 3.54 -2.56
N ASP A 130 4.20 3.22 -2.93
CA ASP A 130 3.09 4.16 -3.12
C ASP A 130 2.58 4.73 -1.80
N LEU A 131 2.34 3.87 -0.81
CA LEU A 131 1.97 4.29 0.54
C LEU A 131 3.07 5.12 1.21
N ALA A 132 4.34 4.72 1.04
CA ALA A 132 5.48 5.48 1.55
C ALA A 132 5.75 6.80 0.78
N GLY A 133 5.03 7.08 -0.32
CA GLY A 133 5.19 8.28 -1.12
C GLY A 133 6.50 8.35 -1.92
N THR A 134 7.16 7.20 -2.17
CA THR A 134 8.45 7.14 -2.88
C THR A 134 8.31 6.95 -4.39
N ALA A 135 7.20 6.39 -4.85
CA ALA A 135 6.81 6.28 -6.26
C ALA A 135 5.29 6.12 -6.34
N ARG A 136 4.64 6.41 -7.47
CA ARG A 136 3.18 6.21 -7.63
C ARG A 136 2.87 4.89 -8.31
N TRP A 137 1.90 4.15 -7.81
CA TRP A 137 1.35 2.99 -8.52
C TRP A 137 0.25 3.44 -9.49
N PRO A 138 0.50 3.52 -10.81
CA PRO A 138 -0.54 3.91 -11.77
C PRO A 138 -1.65 2.86 -11.86
N ALA A 139 -2.86 3.31 -12.23
CA ALA A 139 -3.96 2.42 -12.58
C ALA A 139 -3.57 1.51 -13.76
N LEU A 140 -4.25 0.37 -13.90
CA LEU A 140 -4.11 -0.45 -15.09
C LEU A 140 -4.65 0.34 -16.29
N ASP A 141 -3.74 0.85 -17.11
CA ASP A 141 -4.09 1.45 -18.40
C ASP A 141 -4.14 0.33 -19.45
N PRO A 142 -5.34 -0.02 -19.97
CA PRO A 142 -5.46 -1.06 -20.99
C PRO A 142 -4.73 -0.70 -22.30
N GLU A 143 -4.49 0.59 -22.59
CA GLU A 143 -3.82 1.03 -23.83
C GLU A 143 -2.28 1.02 -23.72
N ARG A 144 -1.71 1.23 -22.52
CA ARG A 144 -0.24 1.19 -22.31
C ARG A 144 0.37 -0.21 -22.31
N THR A 145 -0.44 -1.26 -22.23
CA THR A 145 0.05 -2.64 -22.30
C THR A 145 0.72 -2.99 -23.63
N SER A 146 0.45 -2.23 -24.70
CA SER A 146 0.85 -2.56 -26.07
C SER A 146 2.10 -1.87 -26.62
N THR A 147 2.69 -0.89 -25.92
CA THR A 147 3.83 -0.14 -26.49
C THR A 147 5.09 -0.37 -25.66
N GLY A 148 6.01 -1.18 -26.20
CA GLY A 148 7.39 -1.23 -25.73
C GLY A 148 8.12 0.07 -26.07
N SER A 149 8.80 0.67 -25.08
CA SER A 149 9.96 1.58 -25.21
C SER A 149 10.29 2.09 -23.80
N SER A 150 11.39 1.66 -23.19
CA SER A 150 12.76 2.21 -23.28
C SER A 150 13.04 3.28 -22.22
N ALA A 151 13.87 2.90 -21.25
CA ALA A 151 14.80 3.70 -20.42
C ALA A 151 14.32 5.05 -19.84
N GLY A 152 14.10 5.05 -18.52
CA GLY A 152 13.97 6.25 -17.71
C GLY A 152 14.58 6.03 -16.32
N GLN A 153 15.74 6.65 -16.13
CA GLN A 153 16.66 6.63 -15.00
C GLN A 153 15.99 7.20 -13.72
N GLY A 154 15.50 6.33 -12.83
CA GLY A 154 14.95 6.70 -11.50
C GLY A 154 15.53 5.85 -10.36
N GLY A 155 16.67 5.22 -10.59
CA GLY A 155 17.25 4.19 -9.73
C GLY A 155 18.01 4.76 -8.53
N ASN A 156 17.48 4.51 -7.33
CA ASN A 156 18.32 4.14 -6.19
C ASN A 156 17.51 3.41 -5.10
N ALA A 157 16.28 3.85 -4.79
CA ALA A 157 15.42 3.14 -3.84
C ALA A 157 14.70 1.94 -4.49
N LEU A 158 14.11 2.16 -5.68
CA LEU A 158 13.52 1.09 -6.48
C LEU A 158 14.59 0.06 -6.88
N ALA A 159 15.79 0.50 -7.27
CA ALA A 159 16.88 -0.42 -7.59
C ALA A 159 17.27 -1.31 -6.40
N ALA A 160 17.33 -0.78 -5.17
CA ALA A 160 17.63 -1.57 -3.97
C ALA A 160 16.50 -2.53 -3.59
N ALA A 161 15.24 -2.12 -3.72
CA ALA A 161 14.09 -2.99 -3.48
C ALA A 161 13.99 -4.11 -4.54
N LEU A 162 14.21 -3.77 -5.81
CA LEU A 162 14.16 -4.73 -6.92
C LEU A 162 15.36 -5.68 -6.94
N ASP A 163 16.56 -5.21 -6.60
CA ASP A 163 17.77 -6.03 -6.45
C ASP A 163 17.61 -7.10 -5.34
N ARG A 164 16.80 -6.83 -4.31
CA ARG A 164 16.43 -7.83 -3.30
C ARG A 164 15.40 -8.83 -3.82
N VAL A 165 14.39 -8.39 -4.57
CA VAL A 165 13.42 -9.28 -5.23
C VAL A 165 14.10 -10.21 -6.24
N GLU A 166 15.07 -9.71 -7.00
CA GLU A 166 15.81 -10.51 -7.99
C GLU A 166 16.74 -11.54 -7.33
N ARG A 167 17.31 -11.24 -6.16
CA ARG A 167 18.10 -12.22 -5.39
C ARG A 167 17.23 -13.26 -4.69
N ASP A 168 16.13 -12.84 -4.07
CA ASP A 168 15.28 -13.74 -3.26
C ASP A 168 14.28 -14.53 -4.12
N GLY A 169 14.04 -14.11 -5.37
CA GLY A 169 13.16 -14.77 -6.34
C GLY A 169 13.83 -15.86 -7.20
N VAL A 170 15.16 -16.01 -7.13
CA VAL A 170 15.93 -17.02 -7.89
C VAL A 170 16.20 -18.30 -7.07
N GLU A 171 15.95 -18.28 -5.76
CA GLU A 171 16.07 -19.48 -4.90
C GLU A 171 14.71 -20.09 -4.54
N ARG A 172 13.94 -20.57 -5.53
CA ARG A 172 12.95 -21.65 -5.33
C ARG A 172 12.83 -22.56 -6.54
#